data_AF-A0A840PLN5-F1
#
_entry.id   AF-A0A840PLN5-F1
#
_cell.length_a   1.000
_cell.length_b   1.000
_cell.length_c   1.000
_cell.angle_alpha   90.00
_cell.angle_beta   90.00
_cell.angle_gamma   90.00
#
_symmetry.space_group_name_H-M   'P 1'
#
loop_
_entity.id
_entity.type
_entity.pdbx_description
1 polymer ?
#
loop_
_entity_poly.entity_id
_entity_poly.type
_entity_poly.pdbx_seq_one_letter_code
_entity_poly.pdbx_strand_id
1 'polypeptide(L)'
;MSTDHLDGNAAAGALREIFTTDLTAATGTCASCGNVATVAQAVLYTNAPGLVGRCPGCEAVLFRLVRGPGRAWLDLRGVTCLEFALPDPS
;
A
#
# COMPACT_ATOMS: atom_id res chain seq x y z
N MET A 1 -31.27 16.92 4.50
CA MET A 1 -29.94 16.47 4.97
C MET A 1 -28.95 16.98 3.94
N SER A 2 -28.12 17.98 4.28
CA SER A 2 -27.02 18.38 3.40
C SER A 2 -25.95 17.30 3.52
N THR A 3 -25.74 16.51 2.48
CA THR A 3 -24.52 15.72 2.36
C THR A 3 -23.42 16.69 2.00
N ASP A 4 -22.79 17.28 3.02
CA ASP A 4 -21.58 18.08 2.83
C ASP A 4 -20.48 17.14 2.35
N HIS A 5 -20.21 17.20 1.05
CA HIS A 5 -19.08 16.54 0.44
C HIS A 5 -17.83 17.41 0.65
N LEU A 6 -16.81 16.87 1.32
CA LEU A 6 -15.51 17.51 1.43
C LEU A 6 -14.71 17.29 0.15
N ASP A 7 -13.90 18.29 -0.20
CA ASP A 7 -12.90 18.14 -1.26
C ASP A 7 -11.81 17.14 -0.86
N GLY A 8 -11.22 16.46 -1.84
CA GLY A 8 -10.20 15.43 -1.61
C GLY A 8 -8.95 15.93 -0.86
N ASN A 9 -8.66 17.23 -0.92
CA ASN A 9 -7.56 17.83 -0.14
C ASN A 9 -7.78 17.73 1.38
N ALA A 10 -9.02 17.52 1.85
CA ALA A 10 -9.29 17.27 3.27
C ALA A 10 -8.60 16.00 3.79
N ALA A 11 -8.25 15.05 2.92
CA ALA A 11 -7.52 13.83 3.28
C ALA A 11 -6.01 14.04 3.44
N ALA A 12 -5.47 15.23 3.11
CA ALA A 12 -4.04 15.45 3.05
C ALA A 12 -3.32 15.15 4.37
N GLY A 13 -3.91 15.51 5.52
CA GLY A 13 -3.36 15.20 6.84
C GLY A 13 -3.27 13.69 7.08
N ALA A 14 -4.41 13.00 6.97
CA ALA A 14 -4.51 11.56 7.18
C ALA A 14 -3.59 10.75 6.24
N LEU A 15 -3.52 11.12 4.95
CA LEU A 15 -2.65 10.43 3.99
C LEU A 15 -1.15 10.67 4.26
N ARG A 16 -0.79 11.82 4.84
CA ARG A 16 0.61 12.15 5.12
C ARG A 16 1.19 11.28 6.24
N GLU A 17 0.36 10.89 7.21
CA GLU A 17 0.74 9.97 8.29
C GLU A 17 1.12 8.58 7.75
N ILE A 18 0.40 8.09 6.74
CA ILE A 18 0.66 6.78 6.10
C ILE A 18 2.11 6.68 5.59
N PHE A 19 2.63 7.76 5.00
CA PHE A 19 3.98 7.77 4.42
C PHE A 19 5.11 7.94 5.45
N THR A 20 4.78 8.17 6.72
CA THR A 20 5.76 8.26 7.82
C THR A 20 5.99 6.92 8.53
N THR A 21 5.10 5.95 8.34
CA THR A 21 5.16 4.62 8.96
C THR A 21 6.01 3.64 8.13
N ASP A 22 6.67 2.69 8.80
CA ASP A 22 7.28 1.54 8.14
C ASP A 22 6.21 0.62 7.51
N LEU A 23 6.01 0.79 6.20
CA LEU A 23 5.03 0.01 5.44
C LEU A 23 5.42 -1.47 5.28
N THR A 24 6.65 -1.89 5.60
CA THR A 24 7.03 -3.31 5.52
C THR A 24 6.32 -4.13 6.61
N ALA A 25 5.99 -3.51 7.74
CA ALA A 25 5.20 -4.10 8.82
C ALA A 25 3.68 -4.05 8.55
N ALA A 26 3.23 -3.33 7.52
CA ALA A 26 1.82 -3.25 7.18
C ALA A 26 1.27 -4.62 6.76
N THR A 27 0.05 -4.94 7.16
CA THR A 27 -0.65 -6.18 6.80
C THR A 27 -1.55 -5.93 5.61
N GLY A 28 -1.35 -6.69 4.53
CA GLY A 28 -2.13 -6.61 3.31
C GLY A 28 -3.03 -7.83 3.11
N THR A 29 -4.23 -7.60 2.57
CA THR A 29 -5.13 -8.68 2.14
C THR A 29 -5.08 -8.85 0.62
N CYS A 30 -4.71 -10.05 0.15
CA CYS A 30 -4.60 -10.35 -1.27
C CYS A 30 -5.97 -10.35 -1.95
N ALA A 31 -6.13 -9.54 -3.00
CA ALA A 31 -7.36 -9.48 -3.79
C ALA A 31 -7.68 -10.77 -4.56
N SER A 32 -6.67 -11.62 -4.82
CA SER A 32 -6.85 -12.85 -5.60
C SER A 32 -7.25 -14.06 -4.76
N CYS A 33 -6.68 -14.23 -3.56
CA CYS A 33 -6.90 -15.43 -2.74
C CYS A 33 -7.29 -15.13 -1.30
N GLY A 34 -7.38 -13.86 -0.90
CA GLY A 34 -7.72 -13.46 0.47
C GLY A 34 -6.60 -13.66 1.51
N ASN A 35 -5.42 -14.13 1.11
CA ASN A 35 -4.30 -14.30 2.05
C ASN A 35 -3.96 -12.98 2.75
N VAL A 36 -3.87 -13.02 4.07
CA VAL A 36 -3.53 -11.89 4.93
C VAL A 36 -2.11 -12.09 5.43
N ALA A 37 -1.21 -11.19 5.08
CA ALA A 37 0.21 -11.28 5.43
C ALA A 37 0.83 -9.89 5.47
N THR A 38 1.97 -9.74 6.17
CA THR A 38 2.71 -8.49 6.13
C THR A 38 3.33 -8.24 4.77
N VAL A 39 3.55 -6.98 4.41
CA VAL A 39 4.23 -6.59 3.17
C VAL A 39 5.63 -7.21 3.10
N ALA A 40 6.31 -7.33 4.24
CA ALA A 40 7.61 -8.00 4.36
C ALA A 40 7.59 -9.48 3.93
N GLN A 41 6.43 -10.16 3.99
CA GLN A 41 6.27 -11.55 3.54
C GLN A 41 6.01 -11.67 2.04
N ALA A 42 5.86 -10.56 1.31
CA ALA A 42 5.71 -10.60 -0.14
C ALA A 42 6.99 -11.11 -0.83
N VAL A 43 6.84 -11.92 -1.87
CA VAL A 43 7.97 -12.35 -2.70
C VAL A 43 8.34 -11.21 -3.64
N LEU A 44 9.52 -10.62 -3.43
CA LEU A 44 9.96 -9.42 -4.15
C LEU A 44 10.80 -9.76 -5.39
N TYR A 45 10.46 -9.09 -6.50
CA TYR A 45 11.22 -9.10 -7.73
C TYR A 45 11.72 -7.69 -8.03
N THR A 46 13.03 -7.53 -8.17
CA THR A 46 13.72 -6.24 -8.36
C THR A 46 14.29 -6.06 -9.76
N ASN A 47 14.23 -7.07 -10.63
CA ASN A 47 14.79 -7.05 -11.98
C ASN A 47 13.89 -6.38 -13.04
N ALA A 48 12.88 -5.61 -12.62
CA ALA A 48 12.00 -4.82 -13.47
C ALA A 48 12.34 -3.32 -13.29
N PRO A 49 11.79 -2.36 -14.07
CA PRO A 49 11.98 -0.92 -13.81
C PRO A 49 11.41 -0.43 -12.44
N GLY A 50 11.12 -1.33 -11.52
CA GLY A 50 10.59 -1.08 -10.19
C GLY A 50 10.58 -2.35 -9.33
N LEU A 51 10.01 -2.22 -8.13
CA LEU A 51 9.79 -3.30 -7.18
C LEU A 51 8.42 -3.94 -7.41
N VAL A 52 8.37 -5.27 -7.55
CA VAL A 52 7.11 -6.02 -7.65
C VAL A 52 7.02 -6.98 -6.47
N GLY A 53 5.98 -6.84 -5.65
CA GLY A 53 5.67 -7.77 -4.57
C GLY A 53 4.56 -8.73 -4.97
N ARG A 54 4.79 -10.03 -4.79
CA ARG A 54 3.82 -11.10 -5.05
C ARG A 54 3.34 -11.77 -3.77
N CYS A 55 2.10 -12.24 -3.82
CA CYS A 55 1.44 -12.95 -2.73
C CYS A 55 2.19 -14.26 -2.45
N PRO A 56 2.60 -14.54 -1.20
CA PRO A 56 3.25 -15.81 -0.87
C PRO A 56 2.31 -17.03 -1.01
N GLY A 57 0.99 -16.82 -0.98
CA GLY A 57 0.01 -17.91 -1.09
C GLY A 57 -0.43 -18.28 -2.50
N CYS A 58 -0.40 -17.35 -3.47
CA CYS A 58 -0.91 -17.59 -4.82
C CYS A 58 -0.09 -16.93 -5.94
N GLU A 59 1.02 -16.30 -5.60
CA GLU A 59 1.93 -15.58 -6.51
C GLU A 59 1.31 -14.41 -7.29
N ALA A 60 0.03 -14.09 -7.10
CA ALA A 60 -0.59 -12.90 -7.69
C ALA A 60 0.18 -11.63 -7.28
N VAL A 61 0.25 -10.64 -8.17
CA VAL A 61 0.93 -9.37 -7.89
C VAL A 61 0.11 -8.58 -6.87
N LEU A 62 0.69 -8.31 -5.70
CA LEU A 62 0.09 -7.49 -4.66
C LEU A 62 0.30 -6.01 -4.96
N PHE A 63 1.56 -5.62 -5.22
CA PHE A 63 1.90 -4.22 -5.48
C PHE A 63 3.05 -4.06 -6.49
N ARG A 64 3.11 -2.87 -7.09
CA ARG A 64 4.24 -2.42 -7.92
C ARG A 64 4.66 -1.02 -7.50
N LEU A 65 5.95 -0.82 -7.27
CA LEU A 65 6.53 0.50 -7.00
C LEU A 65 7.57 0.83 -8.07
N VAL A 66 7.27 1.82 -8.90
CA VAL A 66 8.17 2.33 -9.95
C VAL A 66 8.60 3.73 -9.57
N ARG A 67 9.88 4.07 -9.75
CA ARG A 67 10.42 5.41 -9.52
C ARG A 67 10.94 6.00 -10.83
N GLY A 68 10.66 7.28 -11.05
CA GLY A 68 11.20 8.07 -12.15
C GLY A 68 11.66 9.45 -11.66
N PRO A 69 12.16 10.32 -12.55
CA PRO A 69 12.61 11.66 -12.17
C PRO A 69 11.47 12.47 -11.53
N GLY A 70 11.62 12.80 -10.24
CA GLY A 70 10.67 13.60 -9.46
C GLY A 70 9.31 12.94 -9.18
N ARG A 71 9.15 11.65 -9.48
CA ARG A 71 7.84 10.97 -9.39
C ARG A 71 7.98 9.49 -9.02
N ALA A 72 6.94 8.97 -8.38
CA ALA A 72 6.80 7.55 -8.10
C ALA A 72 5.37 7.10 -8.40
N TRP A 73 5.21 5.82 -8.74
CA TRP A 73 3.92 5.18 -8.91
C TRP A 73 3.85 3.98 -8.00
N LEU A 74 2.84 3.96 -7.14
CA LEU A 74 2.51 2.83 -6.28
C LEU A 74 1.16 2.25 -6.75
N ASP A 75 1.20 1.06 -7.34
CA ASP A 75 0.02 0.28 -7.72
C ASP A 75 -0.30 -0.71 -6.61
N LEU A 76 -1.50 -0.63 -6.03
CA LEU A 76 -2.00 -1.49 -4.96
C LEU A 76 -3.25 -2.29 -5.35
N ARG A 77 -3.58 -2.41 -6.65
CA ARG A 77 -4.80 -3.11 -7.10
C ARG A 77 -4.88 -4.59 -6.66
N GLY A 78 -3.74 -5.21 -6.33
CA GLY A 78 -3.68 -6.57 -5.81
C GLY A 78 -3.96 -6.70 -4.31
N VAL A 79 -4.20 -5.58 -3.62
CA VAL A 79 -4.43 -5.48 -2.18
C VAL A 79 -5.82 -4.86 -1.95
N THR A 80 -6.70 -5.56 -1.23
CA THR A 80 -8.04 -5.04 -0.91
C THR A 80 -8.05 -4.11 0.30
N CYS A 81 -7.13 -4.33 1.24
CA CYS A 81 -6.95 -3.52 2.45
C CYS A 81 -5.48 -3.56 2.87
N LEU A 82 -4.98 -2.43 3.34
CA LEU A 82 -3.66 -2.31 3.98
C LEU A 82 -3.87 -1.76 5.39
N GLU A 83 -3.52 -2.55 6.38
CA GLU A 83 -3.53 -2.18 7.80
C GLU A 83 -2.11 -1.85 8.24
N PHE A 84 -1.92 -0.77 8.99
CA PHE A 84 -0.63 -0.36 9.52
C PHE A 84 -0.83 0.37 10.85
N ALA A 85 0.18 0.31 11.72
CA ALA A 85 0.17 1.06 12.96
C ALA A 85 0.38 2.54 12.67
N LEU A 86 -0.49 3.40 13.20
CA LEU A 86 -0.24 4.83 13.25
C LEU A 86 0.72 5.13 14.40
N PRO A 87 1.63 6.11 14.25
CA PRO A 87 2.39 6.60 15.39
C PRO A 87 1.45 7.16 16.45
N ASP A 88 1.80 7.01 17.73
CA ASP A 88 1.01 7.61 18.82
C ASP A 88 0.93 9.13 18.60
N PRO A 89 -0.27 9.73 18.70
CA PRO A 89 -0.40 11.18 18.62
C PRO A 89 0.25 11.81 19.86
N SER A 90 1.36 12.51 19.66
CA SER A 90 2.04 13.31 20.70
C SER A 90 1.22 14.52 21.12
#